data_AF-A0A2S9AD06-F1
#
_entry.id   AF-A0A2S9AD06-F1
#
_cell.length_a   1.000
_cell.length_b   1.000
_cell.length_c   1.000
_cell.angle_alpha   90.00
_cell.angle_beta   90.00
_cell.angle_gamma   90.00
#
_symmetry.space_group_name_H-M   'P 1'
#
loop_
_entity.id
_entity.type
_entity.pdbx_description
1 polymer ?
#
loop_
_entity_poly.entity_id
_entity_poly.type
_entity_poly.pdbx_seq_one_letter_code
_entity_poly.pdbx_strand_id
1 'polypeptide(L)'
;MANRASAPEKRPGFFSQIRSLFKFTREIYPWLPWAQIAILVAGVLVGLIAGYVIPPFQIWTLVLWGISGLMLGILGAMFLMTRLSTSAMYQKIDGMPGATGHVLSTSLGRNWQASETPVGINPKTQDAVYRTVGRGGVVVVGEGSRGRLTRLVNDERSKAERVAHGVPVTVLYVGHGDDDVTIADLAKTIKKLPKAIDKATMGAVIRRIDSVSQSLSSLPIPKGIDPTKVRSQRPR
;
A
#
# COMPACT_ATOMS: atom_id res chain seq x y z
N MET A 1 41.21 3.89 5.16
CA MET A 1 40.66 2.54 5.41
C MET A 1 39.44 2.36 4.52
N ALA A 2 39.52 1.50 3.50
CA ALA A 2 38.41 1.24 2.59
C ALA A 2 37.33 0.42 3.31
N ASN A 3 36.11 0.96 3.41
CA ASN A 3 34.96 0.24 3.94
C ASN A 3 34.69 -0.99 3.06
N ARG A 4 34.76 -2.18 3.66
CA ARG A 4 34.38 -3.44 3.03
C ARG A 4 32.92 -3.32 2.59
N ALA A 5 32.66 -3.60 1.32
CA ALA A 5 31.31 -3.76 0.80
C ALA A 5 30.56 -4.76 1.70
N SER A 6 29.40 -4.34 2.21
CA SER A 6 28.51 -5.18 2.99
C SER A 6 28.24 -6.47 2.23
N ALA A 7 28.49 -7.61 2.87
CA ALA A 7 28.22 -8.92 2.29
C ALA A 7 26.74 -8.98 1.83
N PRO A 8 26.45 -9.61 0.68
CA PRO A 8 25.08 -9.67 0.16
C PRO A 8 24.18 -10.35 1.19
N GLU A 9 23.17 -9.63 1.64
CA GLU A 9 22.18 -10.10 2.61
C GLU A 9 21.52 -11.37 2.06
N LYS A 10 21.74 -12.51 2.71
CA LYS A 10 21.17 -13.79 2.30
C LYS A 10 19.65 -13.68 2.39
N ARG A 11 18.99 -13.69 1.23
CA ARG A 11 17.53 -13.72 1.15
C ARG A 11 17.03 -14.91 2.01
N PRO A 12 16.08 -14.68 2.93
CA PRO A 12 15.56 -15.76 3.76
C PRO A 12 15.00 -16.86 2.85
N GLY A 13 15.32 -18.12 3.15
CA GLY A 13 14.83 -19.27 2.39
C GLY A 13 13.30 -19.39 2.45
N PHE A 14 12.70 -20.09 1.48
CA PHE A 14 11.25 -20.26 1.37
C PHE A 14 10.58 -20.70 2.68
N PHE A 15 11.13 -21.73 3.35
CA PHE A 15 10.60 -22.22 4.62
C PHE A 15 10.74 -21.22 5.77
N SER A 16 11.79 -20.40 5.80
CA SER A 16 11.93 -19.38 6.85
C SER A 16 10.97 -18.21 6.62
N GLN A 17 10.65 -17.87 5.37
CA GLN A 17 9.61 -16.90 5.03
C GLN A 17 8.23 -17.39 5.49
N ILE A 18 7.86 -18.64 5.19
CA ILE A 18 6.59 -19.22 5.65
C ILE A 18 6.53 -19.24 7.18
N ARG A 19 7.61 -19.66 7.85
CA ARG A 19 7.66 -19.69 9.31
C ARG A 19 7.51 -18.30 9.92
N SER A 20 8.18 -17.30 9.34
CA SER A 20 8.06 -15.90 9.77
C SER A 20 6.63 -15.39 9.59
N LEU A 21 6.04 -15.63 8.42
CA LEU A 21 4.67 -15.24 8.11
C LEU A 21 3.65 -15.89 9.05
N PHE A 22 3.84 -17.17 9.37
CA PHE A 22 2.99 -17.90 10.30
C PHE A 22 3.09 -17.34 11.72
N LYS A 23 4.31 -17.09 12.21
CA LYS A 23 4.52 -16.47 13.52
C LYS A 23 3.85 -15.10 13.59
N PHE A 24 4.12 -14.25 12.61
CA PHE A 24 3.52 -12.92 12.50
C PHE A 24 1.99 -12.97 12.52
N THR A 25 1.39 -13.85 11.71
CA THR A 25 -0.07 -13.97 11.63
C THR A 25 -0.66 -14.52 12.93
N ARG A 26 0.03 -15.45 13.60
CA ARG A 26 -0.41 -16.04 14.87
C ARG A 26 -0.37 -15.03 16.02
N GLU A 27 0.56 -14.08 16.02
CA GLU A 27 0.62 -13.01 17.04
C GLU A 27 -0.69 -12.20 17.07
N ILE A 28 -1.30 -11.97 15.90
CA ILE A 28 -2.58 -11.28 15.77
C ILE A 28 -3.77 -12.25 15.89
N TYR A 29 -3.64 -13.47 15.36
CA TYR A 29 -4.68 -14.51 15.38
C TYR A 29 -4.21 -15.78 16.10
N PRO A 30 -4.34 -15.87 17.44
CA PRO A 30 -3.86 -17.02 18.21
C PRO A 30 -4.53 -18.36 17.85
N TRP A 31 -5.76 -18.31 17.32
CA TRP A 31 -6.54 -19.48 16.89
C TRP A 31 -6.10 -20.05 15.53
N LEU A 32 -5.23 -19.35 14.79
CA LEU A 32 -4.76 -19.77 13.47
C LEU A 32 -4.31 -21.25 13.41
N PRO A 33 -3.48 -21.78 14.33
CA PRO A 33 -3.04 -23.18 14.25
C PRO A 33 -4.21 -24.17 14.31
N TRP A 34 -5.21 -23.90 15.14
CA TRP A 34 -6.40 -24.75 15.27
C TRP A 34 -7.24 -24.74 14.00
N ALA A 35 -7.41 -23.58 13.37
CA ALA A 35 -8.11 -23.50 12.09
C ALA A 35 -7.36 -24.19 10.95
N GLN A 36 -6.03 -24.11 10.92
CA GLN A 36 -5.24 -24.84 9.92
C GLN A 36 -5.43 -26.35 10.06
N ILE A 37 -5.38 -26.89 11.29
CA ILE A 37 -5.65 -28.30 11.56
C ILE A 37 -7.10 -28.66 11.17
N ALA A 38 -8.07 -27.84 11.57
CA ALA A 38 -9.48 -28.07 11.26
C ALA A 38 -9.74 -28.12 9.75
N ILE A 39 -9.13 -27.23 8.96
CA ILE A 39 -9.25 -27.23 7.49
C ILE A 39 -8.61 -28.46 6.87
N LEU A 40 -7.44 -28.90 7.38
CA LEU A 40 -6.79 -30.11 6.88
C LEU A 40 -7.65 -31.36 7.15
N VAL A 41 -8.16 -31.49 8.37
CA VAL A 41 -9.06 -32.59 8.75
C VAL A 41 -10.35 -32.54 7.92
N ALA A 42 -10.95 -31.36 7.78
CA ALA A 42 -12.15 -31.18 6.96
C ALA A 42 -11.90 -31.55 5.49
N GLY A 43 -10.76 -31.15 4.92
CA GLY A 43 -10.37 -31.52 3.55
C GLY A 43 -10.28 -33.03 3.37
N VAL A 44 -9.61 -33.73 4.29
CA VAL A 44 -9.52 -35.20 4.27
C VAL A 44 -10.90 -35.84 4.40
N LEU A 45 -11.73 -35.38 5.34
CA LEU A 45 -13.09 -35.90 5.53
C LEU A 45 -13.95 -35.72 4.28
N VAL A 46 -13.90 -34.55 3.65
CA VAL A 46 -14.60 -34.28 2.38
C VAL A 46 -14.11 -35.23 1.28
N GLY A 47 -12.80 -35.45 1.20
CA GLY A 47 -12.21 -36.42 0.28
C GLY A 47 -12.74 -37.84 0.52
N LEU A 48 -12.70 -38.32 1.76
CA LEU A 48 -13.20 -39.65 2.11
C LEU A 48 -14.70 -39.82 1.83
N ILE A 49 -15.51 -38.80 2.14
CA ILE A 49 -16.95 -38.80 1.82
C ILE A 49 -17.16 -38.87 0.31
N ALA A 50 -16.42 -38.08 -0.47
CA ALA A 50 -16.49 -38.12 -1.93
C ALA A 50 -16.10 -39.50 -2.48
N GLY A 51 -15.02 -40.09 -1.98
CA GLY A 51 -14.58 -41.44 -2.37
C GLY A 51 -15.54 -42.56 -1.97
N TYR A 52 -16.34 -42.35 -0.92
CA TYR A 52 -17.40 -43.28 -0.51
C TYR A 52 -18.64 -43.18 -1.42
N VAL A 53 -19.04 -41.96 -1.78
CA VAL A 53 -20.28 -41.69 -2.55
C VAL A 53 -20.11 -41.93 -4.05
N ILE A 54 -18.92 -41.77 -4.61
CA ILE A 54 -18.65 -41.89 -6.05
C ILE A 54 -18.28 -43.34 -6.41
N PRO A 55 -19.11 -44.08 -7.18
CA PRO A 55 -18.79 -45.43 -7.63
C PRO A 55 -17.65 -45.45 -8.69
N PRO A 56 -16.86 -46.54 -8.81
CA PRO A 56 -16.92 -47.77 -8.02
C PRO A 56 -16.25 -47.63 -6.65
N PHE A 57 -16.91 -48.18 -5.63
CA PHE A 57 -16.39 -48.22 -4.27
C PHE A 57 -15.28 -49.27 -4.16
N GLN A 58 -14.03 -48.81 -4.18
CA GLN A 58 -12.85 -49.63 -3.99
C GLN A 58 -11.93 -48.94 -2.99
N ILE A 59 -11.20 -49.71 -2.19
CA ILE A 59 -10.28 -49.16 -1.16
C ILE A 59 -9.30 -48.17 -1.80
N TRP A 60 -8.86 -48.46 -3.04
CA TRP A 60 -7.99 -47.56 -3.80
C TRP A 60 -8.65 -46.22 -4.13
N THR A 61 -9.93 -46.21 -4.51
CA THR A 61 -10.72 -44.99 -4.76
C THR A 61 -10.80 -44.13 -3.51
N LEU A 62 -11.08 -44.72 -2.34
CA LEU A 62 -11.11 -44.01 -1.05
C LEU A 62 -9.77 -43.34 -0.71
N VAL A 63 -8.67 -44.06 -0.91
CA VAL A 63 -7.31 -43.52 -0.66
C VAL A 63 -7.01 -42.35 -1.61
N LEU A 64 -7.29 -42.50 -2.91
CA LEU A 64 -7.08 -41.44 -3.89
C LEU A 64 -7.87 -40.18 -3.53
N TRP A 65 -9.17 -40.32 -3.23
CA TRP A 65 -10.00 -39.19 -2.85
C TRP A 65 -9.63 -38.58 -1.50
N GLY A 66 -9.17 -39.40 -0.53
CA GLY A 66 -8.61 -38.91 0.73
C GLY A 66 -7.35 -38.05 0.53
N ILE A 67 -6.44 -38.47 -0.35
CA ILE A 67 -5.25 -37.70 -0.73
C ILE A 67 -5.66 -36.42 -1.47
N SER A 68 -6.60 -36.49 -2.42
CA SER A 68 -7.13 -35.30 -3.10
C SER A 68 -7.77 -34.32 -2.11
N GLY A 69 -8.53 -34.82 -1.15
CA GLY A 69 -9.11 -34.04 -0.05
C GLY A 69 -8.05 -33.38 0.83
N LEU A 70 -6.97 -34.09 1.15
CA LEU A 70 -5.82 -33.50 1.85
C LEU A 70 -5.19 -32.36 1.05
N MET A 71 -4.98 -32.53 -0.26
CA MET A 71 -4.45 -31.47 -1.12
C MET A 71 -5.37 -30.24 -1.15
N LEU A 72 -6.69 -30.45 -1.23
CA LEU A 72 -7.67 -29.36 -1.12
C LEU A 72 -7.63 -28.69 0.27
N GLY A 73 -7.47 -29.47 1.33
CA GLY A 73 -7.26 -28.97 2.69
C GLY A 73 -6.02 -28.08 2.78
N ILE A 74 -4.89 -28.50 2.21
CA ILE A 74 -3.66 -27.71 2.15
C ILE A 74 -3.88 -26.38 1.42
N LEU A 75 -4.57 -26.41 0.26
CA LEU A 75 -4.91 -25.19 -0.48
C LEU A 75 -5.79 -24.25 0.33
N GLY A 76 -6.81 -24.78 1.01
CA GLY A 76 -7.68 -24.00 1.90
C GLY A 76 -6.92 -23.38 3.08
N ALA A 77 -6.04 -24.15 3.70
CA ALA A 77 -5.14 -23.72 4.75
C ALA A 77 -4.24 -22.55 4.30
N MET A 78 -3.59 -22.68 3.14
CA MET A 78 -2.77 -21.63 2.53
C MET A 78 -3.59 -20.38 2.19
N PHE A 79 -4.80 -20.54 1.64
CA PHE A 79 -5.69 -19.44 1.31
C PHE A 79 -6.09 -18.64 2.56
N LEU A 80 -6.53 -19.34 3.62
CA LEU A 80 -6.86 -18.70 4.90
C LEU A 80 -5.66 -17.96 5.49
N MET A 81 -4.48 -18.61 5.50
CA MET A 81 -3.26 -18.01 6.02
C MET A 81 -2.88 -16.74 5.25
N THR A 82 -2.99 -16.75 3.92
CA THR A 82 -2.70 -15.57 3.07
C THR A 82 -3.66 -14.43 3.38
N ARG A 83 -4.96 -14.73 3.51
CA ARG A 83 -6.00 -13.74 3.85
C ARG A 83 -5.76 -13.11 5.21
N LEU A 84 -5.53 -13.93 6.24
CA LEU A 84 -5.29 -13.44 7.60
C LEU A 84 -3.98 -12.68 7.70
N SER A 85 -2.92 -13.15 7.03
CA SER A 85 -1.63 -12.46 6.99
C SER A 85 -1.72 -11.06 6.38
N THR A 86 -2.46 -10.92 5.27
CA THR A 86 -2.68 -9.60 4.66
C THR A 86 -3.44 -8.67 5.59
N SER A 87 -4.50 -9.18 6.25
CA SER A 87 -5.26 -8.39 7.23
C SER A 87 -4.39 -7.99 8.42
N ALA A 88 -3.57 -8.91 8.94
CA ALA A 88 -2.64 -8.68 10.04
C ALA A 88 -1.60 -7.62 9.69
N MET A 89 -1.09 -7.63 8.45
CA MET A 89 -0.15 -6.63 7.97
C MET A 89 -0.78 -5.24 7.94
N TYR A 90 -2.00 -5.11 7.42
CA TYR A 90 -2.72 -3.83 7.42
C TYR A 90 -2.99 -3.31 8.83
N GLN A 91 -3.42 -4.18 9.74
CA GLN A 91 -3.64 -3.80 11.14
C GLN A 91 -2.36 -3.31 11.82
N LYS A 92 -1.20 -3.87 11.44
CA LYS A 92 0.08 -3.43 12.00
C LYS A 92 0.55 -2.08 11.47
N ILE A 93 0.30 -1.78 10.20
CA ILE A 93 0.70 -0.49 9.60
C ILE A 93 -0.32 0.62 9.85
N ASP A 94 -1.51 0.27 10.33
CA ASP A 94 -2.54 1.24 10.66
C ASP A 94 -2.07 2.16 11.79
N GLY A 95 -2.25 3.48 11.59
CA GLY A 95 -1.76 4.51 12.49
C GLY A 95 -0.23 4.73 12.51
N MET A 96 0.55 4.00 11.70
CA MET A 96 1.98 4.30 11.54
C MET A 96 2.17 5.49 10.59
N PRO A 97 2.90 6.55 11.01
CA PRO A 97 3.20 7.69 10.15
C PRO A 97 3.88 7.25 8.85
N GLY A 98 3.33 7.64 7.71
CA GLY A 98 3.86 7.31 6.39
C GLY A 98 3.33 6.02 5.77
N ALA A 99 2.49 5.26 6.47
CA ALA A 99 1.93 4.01 5.96
C ALA A 99 1.08 4.23 4.70
N THR A 100 0.36 5.36 4.62
CA THR A 100 -0.46 5.69 3.45
C THR A 100 0.38 5.79 2.18
N GLY A 101 1.52 6.50 2.24
CA GLY A 101 2.43 6.63 1.10
C GLY A 101 2.93 5.28 0.58
N HIS A 102 3.30 4.38 1.49
CA HIS A 102 3.74 3.03 1.14
C HIS A 102 2.63 2.19 0.52
N VAL A 103 1.40 2.26 1.04
CA VAL A 103 0.26 1.53 0.45
C VAL A 103 -0.06 2.07 -0.95
N LEU A 104 -0.03 3.38 -1.14
CA LEU A 104 -0.30 3.99 -2.44
C LEU A 104 0.74 3.58 -3.49
N SER A 105 2.05 3.59 -3.15
CA SER A 105 3.13 3.24 -4.08
C SER A 105 3.11 1.75 -4.48
N THR A 106 2.85 0.85 -3.52
CA THR A 106 2.96 -0.59 -3.73
C THR A 106 1.67 -1.23 -4.22
N SER A 107 0.51 -0.77 -3.75
CA SER A 107 -0.74 -1.51 -3.90
C SER A 107 -1.58 -1.06 -5.09
N LEU A 108 -1.39 0.14 -5.63
CA LEU A 108 -2.22 0.66 -6.73
C LEU A 108 -1.89 0.06 -8.11
N GLY A 109 -0.64 -0.36 -8.32
CA GLY A 109 -0.16 -0.97 -9.56
C GLY A 109 -0.09 0.01 -10.76
N ARG A 110 0.18 -0.53 -11.96
CA ARG A 110 0.58 0.25 -13.16
C ARG A 110 -0.39 1.31 -13.70
N ASN A 111 -1.65 1.31 -13.28
CA ASN A 111 -2.67 2.24 -13.79
C ASN A 111 -2.73 3.54 -12.98
N TRP A 112 -1.89 3.64 -11.97
CA TRP A 112 -1.78 4.74 -11.03
C TRP A 112 -0.31 5.05 -10.82
N GLN A 113 0.02 6.34 -10.78
CA GLN A 113 1.31 6.85 -10.35
C GLN A 113 1.14 7.38 -8.93
N ALA A 114 1.92 6.88 -7.99
CA ALA A 114 1.94 7.33 -6.61
C ALA A 114 3.38 7.51 -6.13
N SER A 115 3.56 8.30 -5.08
CA SER A 115 4.84 8.49 -4.41
C SER A 115 4.72 8.08 -2.95
N GLU A 116 5.78 7.49 -2.40
CA GLU A 116 5.90 7.24 -0.96
C GLU A 116 6.12 8.54 -0.18
N THR A 117 6.63 9.57 -0.82
CA THR A 117 6.83 10.88 -0.21
C THR A 117 5.55 11.69 -0.21
N PRO A 118 5.18 12.31 0.93
CA PRO A 118 4.03 13.19 0.99
C PRO A 118 4.27 14.46 0.18
N VAL A 119 3.21 14.99 -0.42
CA VAL A 119 3.23 16.28 -1.14
C VAL A 119 3.10 17.48 -0.18
N GLY A 120 2.57 17.23 1.02
CA GLY A 120 2.53 18.20 2.11
C GLY A 120 2.59 17.47 3.45
N ILE A 121 3.32 18.03 4.41
CA ILE A 121 3.42 17.48 5.76
C ILE A 121 3.36 18.62 6.78
N ASN A 122 2.66 18.38 7.89
CA ASN A 122 2.74 19.26 9.05
C ASN A 122 3.93 18.82 9.92
N PRO A 123 5.00 19.62 10.05
CA PRO A 123 6.22 19.21 10.76
C PRO A 123 6.01 18.98 12.26
N LYS A 124 4.94 19.55 12.86
CA LYS A 124 4.66 19.41 14.29
C LYS A 124 3.82 18.18 14.61
N THR A 125 2.83 17.90 13.79
CA THR A 125 1.83 16.83 14.06
C THR A 125 2.04 15.59 13.21
N GLN A 126 2.98 15.63 12.25
CA GLN A 126 3.24 14.57 11.28
C GLN A 126 2.02 14.21 10.41
N ASP A 127 0.97 15.04 10.39
CA ASP A 127 -0.14 14.87 9.47
C ASP A 127 0.38 15.08 8.03
N ALA A 128 0.04 14.17 7.13
CA ALA A 128 0.61 14.10 5.79
C ALA A 128 -0.49 14.10 4.72
N VAL A 129 -0.20 14.69 3.58
CA VAL A 129 -1.03 14.64 2.38
C VAL A 129 -0.24 13.99 1.28
N TYR A 130 -0.85 12.99 0.66
CA TYR A 130 -0.34 12.24 -0.48
C TYR A 130 -1.17 12.54 -1.71
N ARG A 131 -0.57 12.29 -2.86
CA ARG A 131 -1.23 12.43 -4.16
C ARG A 131 -0.94 11.19 -5.00
N THR A 132 -1.97 10.68 -5.64
CA THR A 132 -1.83 9.70 -6.72
C THR A 132 -2.62 10.16 -7.95
N VAL A 133 -2.10 9.84 -9.13
CA VAL A 133 -2.70 10.19 -10.42
C VAL A 133 -2.88 8.91 -11.22
N GLY A 134 -4.09 8.67 -11.70
CA GLY A 134 -4.37 7.49 -12.52
C GLY A 134 -5.50 7.73 -13.50
N ARG A 135 -5.99 6.66 -14.11
CA ARG A 135 -7.12 6.75 -15.05
C ARG A 135 -8.43 7.22 -14.41
N GLY A 136 -8.54 7.13 -13.09
CA GLY A 136 -9.66 7.68 -12.33
C GLY A 136 -9.55 9.18 -12.04
N GLY A 137 -8.46 9.84 -12.46
CA GLY A 137 -8.18 11.23 -12.16
C GLY A 137 -7.11 11.39 -11.08
N VAL A 138 -7.15 12.51 -10.36
CA VAL A 138 -6.24 12.81 -9.25
C VAL A 138 -6.92 12.43 -7.94
N VAL A 139 -6.23 11.70 -7.08
CA VAL A 139 -6.71 11.41 -5.72
C VAL A 139 -5.74 12.03 -4.72
N VAL A 140 -6.29 12.89 -3.87
CA VAL A 140 -5.59 13.50 -2.74
C VAL A 140 -5.96 12.70 -1.49
N VAL A 141 -4.97 12.18 -0.78
CA VAL A 141 -5.18 11.32 0.38
C VAL A 141 -4.55 11.98 1.60
N GLY A 142 -5.36 12.28 2.62
CA GLY A 142 -4.89 12.81 3.90
C GLY A 142 -4.67 11.70 4.92
N GLU A 143 -3.53 11.71 5.59
CA GLU A 143 -3.17 10.83 6.72
C GLU A 143 -3.09 11.68 7.99
N GLY A 144 -3.92 11.37 8.98
CA GLY A 144 -4.00 12.13 10.24
C GLY A 144 -5.40 12.67 10.52
N SER A 145 -5.50 13.66 11.41
CA SER A 145 -6.80 14.21 11.82
C SER A 145 -7.39 15.13 10.75
N ARG A 146 -8.63 14.85 10.32
CA ARG A 146 -9.35 15.62 9.28
C ARG A 146 -9.31 17.13 9.54
N GLY A 147 -9.59 17.58 10.76
CA GLY A 147 -9.63 19.00 11.10
C GLY A 147 -8.29 19.73 10.88
N ARG A 148 -7.15 19.06 11.09
CA ARG A 148 -5.81 19.63 10.87
C ARG A 148 -5.37 19.52 9.41
N LEU A 149 -5.87 18.51 8.71
CA LEU A 149 -5.56 18.25 7.30
C LEU A 149 -6.31 19.15 6.33
N THR A 150 -7.46 19.72 6.72
CA THR A 150 -8.31 20.54 5.83
C THR A 150 -7.53 21.54 5.00
N ARG A 151 -6.60 22.28 5.61
CA ARG A 151 -5.78 23.26 4.89
C ARG A 151 -4.87 22.60 3.86
N LEU A 152 -4.06 21.62 4.27
CA LEU A 152 -3.11 20.94 3.38
C LEU A 152 -3.82 20.22 2.22
N VAL A 153 -4.97 19.60 2.50
CA VAL A 153 -5.78 18.91 1.49
C VAL A 153 -6.41 19.91 0.52
N ASN A 154 -6.95 21.03 1.00
CA ASN A 154 -7.54 22.06 0.14
C ASN A 154 -6.48 22.76 -0.73
N ASP A 155 -5.29 23.01 -0.18
CA ASP A 155 -4.16 23.58 -0.91
C ASP A 155 -3.76 22.66 -2.07
N GLU A 156 -3.64 21.35 -1.80
CA GLU A 156 -3.28 20.36 -2.81
C GLU A 156 -4.40 20.12 -3.82
N ARG A 157 -5.67 20.08 -3.37
CA ARG A 157 -6.85 19.97 -4.25
C ARG A 157 -6.91 21.15 -5.23
N SER A 158 -6.81 22.38 -4.72
CA SER A 158 -6.84 23.60 -5.54
C SER A 158 -5.69 23.64 -6.54
N LYS A 159 -4.51 23.16 -6.13
CA LYS A 159 -3.35 23.00 -7.01
C LYS A 159 -3.64 21.98 -8.11
N ALA A 160 -4.19 20.81 -7.77
CA ALA A 160 -4.53 19.78 -8.74
C ALA A 160 -5.60 20.26 -9.74
N GLU A 161 -6.65 20.93 -9.27
CA GLU A 161 -7.72 21.46 -10.13
C GLU A 161 -7.23 22.53 -11.11
N ARG A 162 -6.26 23.37 -10.69
CA ARG A 162 -5.62 24.37 -11.56
C ARG A 162 -4.73 23.73 -12.63
N VAL A 163 -4.08 22.61 -12.32
CA VAL A 163 -3.10 21.98 -13.21
C VAL A 163 -3.74 20.95 -14.15
N ALA A 164 -4.80 20.28 -13.68
CA ALA A 164 -5.49 19.19 -14.35
C ALA A 164 -6.95 19.58 -14.69
N HIS A 165 -7.12 20.63 -15.49
CA HIS A 165 -8.46 21.06 -15.93
C HIS A 165 -9.23 19.91 -16.61
N GLY A 166 -10.50 19.74 -16.21
CA GLY A 166 -11.38 18.69 -16.72
C GLY A 166 -11.11 17.29 -16.16
N VAL A 167 -10.19 17.15 -15.20
CA VAL A 167 -9.87 15.87 -14.55
C VAL A 167 -10.49 15.84 -13.16
N PRO A 168 -11.23 14.79 -12.77
CA PRO A 168 -11.81 14.72 -11.44
C PRO A 168 -10.73 14.64 -10.37
N VAL A 169 -10.93 15.41 -9.29
CA VAL A 169 -10.10 15.39 -8.09
C VAL A 169 -10.92 14.80 -6.95
N THR A 170 -10.52 13.63 -6.46
CA THR A 170 -11.18 12.96 -5.32
C THR A 170 -10.34 13.15 -4.07
N VAL A 171 -10.98 13.45 -2.94
CA VAL A 171 -10.32 13.58 -1.65
C VAL A 171 -10.72 12.40 -0.77
N LEU A 172 -9.74 11.71 -0.20
CA LEU A 172 -9.94 10.64 0.78
C LEU A 172 -9.15 10.96 2.05
N TYR A 173 -9.67 10.53 3.19
CA TYR A 173 -8.98 10.60 4.48
C TYR A 173 -8.74 9.18 4.97
N VAL A 174 -7.55 8.90 5.47
CA VAL A 174 -7.19 7.62 6.07
C VAL A 174 -7.38 7.71 7.57
N GLY A 175 -8.21 6.82 8.11
CA GLY A 175 -8.59 6.84 9.51
C GLY A 175 -9.71 5.86 9.84
N HIS A 176 -10.30 6.08 11.00
CA HIS A 176 -11.38 5.26 11.57
C HIS A 176 -12.66 6.08 11.86
N GLY A 177 -12.75 7.33 11.37
CA GLY A 177 -13.98 8.11 11.44
C GLY A 177 -15.04 7.61 10.45
N ASP A 178 -16.28 8.08 10.61
CA ASP A 178 -17.44 7.61 9.82
C ASP A 178 -17.28 7.77 8.30
N ASP A 179 -16.61 8.84 7.86
CA ASP A 179 -16.32 9.14 6.44
C ASP A 179 -14.88 8.78 6.01
N ASP A 180 -14.09 8.19 6.91
CA ASP A 180 -12.70 7.86 6.63
C ASP A 180 -12.60 6.47 5.98
N VAL A 181 -11.54 6.29 5.20
CA VAL A 181 -11.24 5.00 4.57
C VAL A 181 -10.14 4.34 5.38
N THR A 182 -10.38 3.09 5.80
CA THR A 182 -9.33 2.31 6.48
C THR A 182 -8.15 2.09 5.54
N ILE A 183 -6.95 1.98 6.10
CA ILE A 183 -5.73 1.76 5.30
C ILE A 183 -5.82 0.47 4.46
N ALA A 184 -6.52 -0.55 4.95
CA ALA A 184 -6.76 -1.82 4.26
C ALA A 184 -7.64 -1.66 3.01
N ASP A 185 -8.64 -0.77 3.05
CA ASP A 185 -9.55 -0.54 1.94
C ASP A 185 -9.11 0.59 1.01
N LEU A 186 -8.12 1.42 1.39
CA LEU A 186 -7.66 2.57 0.60
C LEU A 186 -7.37 2.24 -0.86
N ALA A 187 -6.50 1.25 -1.12
CA ALA A 187 -6.14 0.87 -2.48
C ALA A 187 -7.33 0.33 -3.27
N LYS A 188 -8.26 -0.36 -2.61
CA LYS A 188 -9.49 -0.90 -3.21
C LYS A 188 -10.47 0.22 -3.56
N THR A 189 -10.64 1.20 -2.68
CA THR A 189 -11.50 2.38 -2.89
C THR A 189 -10.99 3.21 -4.06
N ILE A 190 -9.69 3.48 -4.13
CA ILE A 190 -9.08 4.21 -5.26
C ILE A 190 -9.25 3.46 -6.58
N LYS A 191 -9.00 2.13 -6.59
CA LYS A 191 -9.15 1.31 -7.81
C LYS A 191 -10.60 1.20 -8.31
N LYS A 192 -11.58 1.41 -7.45
CA LYS A 192 -13.01 1.39 -7.81
C LYS A 192 -13.47 2.67 -8.51
N LEU A 193 -12.68 3.74 -8.46
CA LEU A 193 -13.04 4.99 -9.12
C LEU A 193 -13.24 4.76 -10.64
N PRO A 194 -14.29 5.35 -11.24
CA PRO A 194 -14.55 5.20 -12.66
C PRO A 194 -13.40 5.80 -13.47
N LYS A 195 -13.10 5.19 -14.62
CA LYS A 195 -12.05 5.69 -15.51
C LYS A 195 -12.55 6.97 -16.18
N ALA A 196 -12.09 8.11 -15.68
CA ALA A 196 -12.47 9.43 -16.19
C ALA A 196 -11.54 9.91 -17.31
N ILE A 197 -10.28 9.46 -17.33
CA ILE A 197 -9.28 9.92 -18.30
C ILE A 197 -8.60 8.76 -19.03
N ASP A 198 -8.11 9.05 -20.24
CA ASP A 198 -7.31 8.14 -21.03
C ASP A 198 -5.83 8.17 -20.59
N LYS A 199 -5.00 7.28 -21.15
CA LYS A 199 -3.59 7.17 -20.76
C LYS A 199 -2.76 8.39 -21.20
N ALA A 200 -3.09 9.02 -22.33
CA ALA A 200 -2.34 10.18 -22.80
C ALA A 200 -2.62 11.39 -21.89
N THR A 201 -3.89 11.62 -21.54
CA THR A 201 -4.25 12.67 -20.58
C THR A 201 -3.63 12.42 -19.22
N MET A 202 -3.65 11.18 -18.73
CA MET A 202 -2.97 10.80 -17.48
C MET A 202 -1.48 11.17 -17.50
N GLY A 203 -0.77 10.83 -18.58
CA GLY A 203 0.64 11.20 -18.73
C GLY A 203 0.88 12.71 -18.79
N ALA A 204 0.00 13.45 -19.45
CA ALA A 204 0.06 14.91 -19.48
C ALA A 204 -0.18 15.53 -18.09
N VAL A 205 -1.16 15.02 -17.34
CA VAL A 205 -1.46 15.46 -15.97
C VAL A 205 -0.27 15.24 -15.05
N ILE A 206 0.34 14.05 -15.08
CA ILE A 206 1.55 13.75 -14.29
C ILE A 206 2.65 14.77 -14.58
N ARG A 207 2.96 15.02 -15.86
CA ARG A 207 4.02 15.98 -16.25
C ARG A 207 3.73 17.41 -15.80
N ARG A 208 2.48 17.87 -15.91
CA ARG A 208 2.10 19.23 -15.48
C ARG A 208 2.15 19.38 -13.97
N ILE A 209 1.76 18.35 -13.23
CA ILE A 209 1.83 18.34 -11.77
C ILE A 209 3.28 18.37 -11.30
N ASP A 210 4.16 17.57 -11.93
CA ASP A 210 5.58 17.51 -11.59
C ASP A 210 6.28 18.85 -11.89
N SER A 211 5.97 19.50 -13.02
CA SER A 211 6.57 20.79 -13.36
C SER A 211 6.20 21.91 -12.38
N VAL A 212 4.94 21.96 -11.95
CA VAL A 212 4.47 22.94 -10.95
C VAL A 212 4.98 22.61 -9.55
N SER A 213 5.21 21.33 -9.25
CA SER A 213 5.87 20.93 -8.01
C SER A 213 7.33 21.40 -7.97
N GLN A 214 8.05 21.27 -9.09
CA GLN A 214 9.45 21.70 -9.19
C GLN A 214 9.62 23.22 -9.08
N SER A 215 8.71 24.00 -9.69
CA SER A 215 8.78 25.47 -9.64
C SER A 215 8.58 26.06 -8.24
N LEU A 216 8.02 25.29 -7.29
CA LEU A 216 7.85 25.70 -5.88
C LEU A 216 9.00 25.23 -4.99
N SER A 217 9.63 24.09 -5.31
CA SER A 217 10.88 23.65 -4.66
C SER A 217 12.11 24.44 -5.11
N SER A 218 12.02 25.16 -6.23
CA SER A 218 13.06 26.06 -6.73
C SER A 218 12.99 27.46 -6.10
N LEU A 219 12.72 27.55 -4.79
CA LEU A 219 13.11 28.76 -4.05
C LEU A 219 14.59 29.00 -4.40
N PRO A 220 14.96 30.16 -4.97
CA PRO A 220 16.34 30.43 -5.31
C PRO A 220 17.12 30.39 -4.00
N ILE A 221 17.82 29.28 -3.74
CA ILE A 221 18.82 29.21 -2.69
C ILE A 221 19.73 30.39 -2.98
N PRO A 222 19.77 31.44 -2.12
CA PRO A 222 20.60 32.59 -2.37
C PRO A 222 22.01 32.05 -2.56
N LYS A 223 22.58 32.23 -3.76
CA LYS A 223 23.98 31.87 -3.99
C LYS A 223 24.75 32.58 -2.90
N GLY A 224 25.37 31.81 -1.99
CA GLY A 224 26.08 32.36 -0.85
C GLY A 224 26.98 33.48 -1.33
N ILE A 225 26.69 34.70 -0.89
CA ILE A 225 27.61 35.81 -1.07
C ILE A 225 28.89 35.39 -0.35
N ASP A 226 29.97 35.24 -1.11
CA ASP A 226 31.29 34.96 -0.53
C ASP A 226 31.65 36.16 0.37
N PRO A 227 31.67 35.99 1.71
CA PRO A 227 31.87 37.10 2.63
C PRO A 227 33.26 37.73 2.48
N THR A 228 34.19 37.04 1.79
CA THR A 228 35.54 37.54 1.52
C THR A 228 35.61 38.48 0.31
N LYS A 229 34.54 38.61 -0.48
CA LYS A 229 34.47 39.49 -1.66
C LYS A 229 33.63 40.76 -1.46
N VAL A 230 33.12 41.02 -0.26
CA VAL A 230 32.37 42.24 0.04
C VAL A 230 33.35 43.42 0.11
N ARG A 231 33.50 44.15 -0.99
CA ARG A 231 34.31 45.36 -1.06
C ARG A 231 33.48 46.54 -0.57
N SER A 232 33.89 47.19 0.51
CA SER A 232 33.25 48.41 1.00
C SER A 232 33.34 49.52 -0.03
N GLN A 233 32.24 50.24 -0.26
CA GLN A 233 32.22 51.41 -1.13
C GLN A 233 32.96 52.56 -0.43
N ARG A 234 33.91 53.18 -1.14
CA ARG A 234 34.64 54.34 -0.63
C ARG A 234 33.69 55.54 -0.53
N PRO A 235 33.70 56.29 0.59
CA PRO A 235 32.98 57.55 0.70
C PRO A 235 33.48 58.56 -0.34
N ARG A 236 32.55 59.34 -0.92
CA ARG A 236 32.88 60.54 -1.70
C ARG A 236 33.13 61.72 -0.77
#